data_AF-A0A3D2HYR1-F1
#
_entry.id   AF-A0A3D2HYR1-F1
#
_cell.length_a   1.000
_cell.length_b   1.000
_cell.length_c   1.000
_cell.angle_alpha   90.00
_cell.angle_beta   90.00
_cell.angle_gamma   90.00
#
_symmetry.space_group_name_H-M   'P 1'
#
loop_
_entity.id
_entity.type
_entity.pdbx_description
1 polymer ?
#
loop_
_entity_poly.entity_id
_entity_poly.type
_entity_poly.pdbx_seq_one_letter_code
_entity_poly.pdbx_strand_id
1 'polypeptide(L)'
;MEKNGLFVMTSMGLKRKSIDVLNKKPGVWMLIGKKKEEGHEEGHFICLQIGQTGNIGLEVKRDIEFMVEAEPKSSKKKYVNQFGEVQFEYDDYANWRAKQLYYIIAKEYKELKFICIICERNTKEQRDKLEKYMAYKSSCKYWVNGRPFSAKKENDRKQYCIGECEVIKKELQKFFNHELLQKIDNFILNMSNKDFEDV
;
A
#
# COMPACT_ATOMS: atom_id res chain seq x y z
N MET A 1 -3.39 -3.42 -21.76
CA MET A 1 -2.32 -3.35 -20.73
C MET A 1 -2.49 -2.07 -19.86
N GLU A 2 -3.73 -1.67 -19.57
CA GLU A 2 -4.08 -0.48 -18.76
C GLU A 2 -4.80 -0.86 -17.44
N LYS A 3 -4.48 -2.02 -16.85
CA LYS A 3 -5.23 -2.50 -15.67
C LYS A 3 -4.84 -1.78 -14.37
N ASN A 4 -3.67 -1.13 -14.32
CA ASN A 4 -3.14 -0.46 -13.14
C ASN A 4 -2.97 1.04 -13.38
N GLY A 5 -3.75 1.87 -12.70
CA GLY A 5 -3.61 3.33 -12.73
C GLY A 5 -2.69 3.84 -11.62
N LEU A 6 -1.79 4.77 -11.92
CA LEU A 6 -0.90 5.39 -10.93
C LEU A 6 -1.18 6.89 -10.83
N PHE A 7 -1.44 7.34 -9.61
CA PHE A 7 -1.89 8.69 -9.33
C PHE A 7 -1.09 9.31 -8.20
N VAL A 8 -0.85 10.62 -8.28
CA VAL A 8 -0.19 11.39 -7.23
C VAL A 8 -1.21 12.36 -6.62
N MET A 9 -1.42 12.22 -5.32
CA MET A 9 -2.26 13.12 -4.53
C MET A 9 -1.42 14.27 -4.00
N THR A 10 -1.90 15.48 -4.25
CA THR A 10 -1.31 16.73 -3.76
C THR A 10 -2.38 17.61 -3.14
N SER A 11 -1.98 18.71 -2.50
CA SER A 11 -2.93 19.76 -2.12
C SER A 11 -3.66 20.37 -3.31
N MET A 12 -3.24 20.16 -4.57
CA MET A 12 -3.99 20.60 -5.76
C MET A 12 -4.97 19.53 -6.28
N GLY A 13 -5.03 18.36 -5.66
CA GLY A 13 -5.84 17.22 -6.11
C GLY A 13 -5.00 16.07 -6.64
N LEU A 14 -5.69 15.12 -7.27
CA LEU A 14 -5.15 13.84 -7.71
C LEU A 14 -4.86 13.88 -9.21
N LYS A 15 -3.66 13.42 -9.63
CA LYS A 15 -3.22 13.47 -11.04
C LYS A 15 -2.59 12.15 -11.45
N ARG A 16 -2.97 11.62 -12.62
CA ARG A 16 -2.30 10.44 -13.22
C ARG A 16 -0.84 10.78 -13.55
N LYS A 17 0.08 9.87 -13.25
CA LYS A 17 1.52 10.02 -13.49
C LYS A 17 2.15 8.71 -13.96
N SER A 18 3.26 8.79 -14.68
CA SER A 18 4.13 7.65 -14.92
C SER A 18 4.94 7.34 -13.67
N ILE A 19 5.32 6.06 -13.51
CA ILE A 19 6.08 5.60 -12.35
C ILE A 19 7.46 6.25 -12.23
N ASP A 20 8.05 6.64 -13.36
CA ASP A 20 9.38 7.27 -13.40
C ASP A 20 9.44 8.59 -12.65
N VAL A 21 8.33 9.33 -12.59
CA VAL A 21 8.24 10.59 -11.84
C VAL A 21 8.35 10.36 -10.32
N LEU A 22 8.07 9.14 -9.85
CA LEU A 22 8.14 8.75 -8.45
C LEU A 22 9.47 8.12 -8.05
N ASN A 23 10.39 7.93 -9.00
CA ASN A 23 11.71 7.39 -8.70
C ASN A 23 12.46 8.31 -7.73
N LYS A 24 13.00 7.71 -6.67
CA LYS A 24 13.73 8.40 -5.59
C LYS A 24 12.86 9.39 -4.79
N LYS A 25 11.54 9.35 -4.94
CA LYS A 25 10.62 10.19 -4.16
C LYS A 25 10.21 9.43 -2.89
N PRO A 26 10.52 9.95 -1.69
CA PRO A 26 10.02 9.37 -0.46
C PRO A 26 8.56 9.75 -0.25
N GLY A 27 7.80 8.90 0.42
CA GLY A 27 6.41 9.18 0.74
C GLY A 27 5.61 7.94 1.13
N VAL A 28 4.30 8.04 0.99
CA VAL A 28 3.34 6.98 1.30
C VAL A 28 2.55 6.64 0.04
N TRP A 29 2.27 5.37 -0.19
CA TRP A 29 1.42 4.92 -1.27
C TRP A 29 0.29 4.03 -0.73
N MET A 30 -0.85 4.05 -1.42
CA MET A 30 -2.04 3.26 -1.15
C MET A 30 -2.43 2.50 -2.42
N LEU A 31 -2.67 1.21 -2.31
CA LEU A 31 -3.23 0.38 -3.36
C LEU A 31 -4.70 0.15 -3.09
N ILE A 32 -5.55 0.55 -4.03
CA ILE A 32 -6.99 0.29 -4.02
C ILE A 32 -7.38 -0.64 -5.17
N GLY A 33 -8.52 -1.32 -5.03
CA GLY A 33 -9.07 -2.16 -6.10
C GLY A 33 -10.52 -2.55 -5.86
N LYS A 34 -11.17 -3.04 -6.91
CA LYS A 34 -12.54 -3.59 -6.88
C LYS A 34 -12.49 -5.11 -6.89
N LYS A 35 -13.35 -5.81 -6.15
CA LYS A 35 -13.38 -7.28 -6.17
C LYS A 35 -13.87 -7.78 -7.54
N LYS A 36 -13.40 -8.95 -7.99
CA LYS A 36 -13.80 -9.54 -9.29
C LYS A 36 -15.18 -10.18 -9.31
N GLU A 37 -15.64 -10.74 -8.19
CA GLU A 37 -16.91 -11.49 -8.11
C GLU A 37 -18.14 -10.58 -8.04
N GLU A 38 -19.17 -10.94 -8.81
CA GLU A 38 -20.53 -10.36 -8.75
C GLU A 38 -21.21 -10.79 -7.44
N GLY A 39 -21.86 -9.84 -6.75
CA GLY A 39 -22.63 -10.10 -5.53
C GLY A 39 -22.05 -9.55 -4.20
N HIS A 40 -20.79 -9.11 -4.18
CA HIS A 40 -20.25 -8.28 -3.09
C HIS A 40 -20.06 -6.86 -3.60
N GLU A 41 -20.94 -5.93 -3.21
CA GLU A 41 -20.68 -4.49 -3.33
C GLU A 41 -20.13 -4.10 -4.73
N GLU A 42 -20.83 -4.52 -5.79
CA GLU A 42 -20.45 -4.22 -7.17
C GLU A 42 -20.17 -2.72 -7.32
N GLY A 43 -18.90 -2.42 -7.62
CA GLY A 43 -18.46 -1.09 -8.05
C GLY A 43 -17.54 -0.34 -7.09
N HIS A 44 -17.41 -0.74 -5.82
CA HIS A 44 -16.66 0.05 -4.84
C HIS A 44 -15.17 -0.27 -4.79
N PHE A 45 -14.35 0.78 -4.68
CA PHE A 45 -12.93 0.61 -4.35
C PHE A 45 -12.77 0.37 -2.86
N ILE A 46 -11.94 -0.61 -2.51
CA ILE A 46 -11.46 -0.79 -1.14
C ILE A 46 -9.95 -0.59 -1.07
N CYS A 47 -9.47 -0.19 0.10
CA CYS A 47 -8.03 -0.10 0.35
C CYS A 47 -7.44 -1.49 0.65
N LEU A 48 -6.53 -1.93 -0.21
CA LEU A 48 -5.91 -3.25 -0.15
C LEU A 48 -4.60 -3.23 0.63
N GLN A 49 -3.72 -2.28 0.32
CA GLN A 49 -2.42 -2.16 0.97
C GLN A 49 -1.97 -0.71 1.05
N ILE A 50 -1.18 -0.38 2.06
CA ILE A 50 -0.51 0.90 2.22
C ILE A 50 0.94 0.64 2.64
N GLY A 51 1.87 1.48 2.20
CA GLY A 51 3.25 1.45 2.67
C GLY A 51 3.90 2.82 2.61
N GLN A 52 4.80 3.11 3.56
CA GLN A 52 5.75 4.20 3.43
C GLN A 52 7.10 3.72 2.92
N THR A 53 7.78 4.58 2.17
CA THR A 53 9.09 4.27 1.63
C THR A 53 9.96 5.50 1.38
N GLY A 54 11.27 5.27 1.26
CA GLY A 54 12.21 6.27 0.77
C GLY A 54 12.20 6.42 -0.75
N ASN A 55 11.58 5.48 -1.48
CA ASN A 55 11.54 5.48 -2.94
C ASN A 55 10.26 4.80 -3.45
N ILE A 56 9.21 5.61 -3.63
CA ILE A 56 7.90 5.13 -4.09
C ILE A 56 8.00 4.44 -5.44
N GLY A 57 8.72 5.03 -6.41
CA GLY A 57 8.86 4.47 -7.75
C GLY A 57 9.43 3.05 -7.75
N LEU A 58 10.50 2.81 -6.99
CA LEU A 58 11.11 1.48 -6.90
C LEU A 58 10.20 0.46 -6.21
N GLU A 59 9.52 0.87 -5.14
CA GLU A 59 8.64 -0.01 -4.38
C GLU A 59 7.39 -0.41 -5.17
N VAL A 60 6.67 0.57 -5.71
CA VAL A 60 5.47 0.34 -6.51
C VAL A 60 5.81 -0.47 -7.77
N LYS A 61 6.97 -0.23 -8.38
CA LYS A 61 7.40 -0.99 -9.57
C LYS A 61 7.55 -2.47 -9.23
N ARG A 62 8.28 -2.77 -8.14
CA ARG A 62 8.47 -4.13 -7.65
C ARG A 62 7.14 -4.79 -7.29
N ASP A 63 6.25 -4.05 -6.66
CA ASP A 63 4.94 -4.57 -6.25
C ASP A 63 4.06 -4.89 -7.46
N ILE A 64 4.10 -4.06 -8.52
CA ILE A 64 3.49 -4.35 -9.82
C ILE A 64 4.13 -5.59 -10.47
N GLU A 65 5.45 -5.73 -10.41
CA GLU A 65 6.16 -6.93 -10.91
C GLU A 65 5.76 -8.21 -10.16
N PHE A 66 5.22 -8.12 -8.95
CA PHE A 66 4.69 -9.25 -8.20
C PHE A 66 3.22 -9.54 -8.50
N MET A 67 2.51 -8.64 -9.17
CA MET A 67 1.15 -8.85 -9.68
C MET A 67 1.18 -9.63 -11.00
N VAL A 68 1.74 -10.84 -10.97
CA VAL A 68 1.88 -11.73 -12.14
C VAL A 68 0.78 -12.78 -12.20
N GLU A 69 0.61 -13.39 -13.38
CA GLU A 69 -0.41 -14.42 -13.60
C GLU A 69 -0.03 -15.78 -12.99
N ALA A 70 1.27 -16.10 -12.90
CA ALA A 70 1.74 -17.35 -12.35
C ALA A 70 2.01 -17.25 -10.84
N GLU A 71 1.60 -18.27 -10.09
CA GLU A 71 1.87 -18.37 -8.66
C GLU A 71 3.38 -18.27 -8.38
N PRO A 72 3.80 -17.42 -7.42
CA PRO A 72 5.20 -17.34 -7.02
C PRO A 72 5.71 -18.72 -6.60
N LYS A 73 6.83 -19.16 -7.17
CA LYS A 73 7.56 -20.35 -6.73
C LYS A 73 8.81 -19.94 -5.96
N SER A 74 9.21 -20.73 -4.96
CA SER A 74 10.51 -20.50 -4.33
C SER A 74 11.61 -20.77 -5.36
N SER A 75 12.61 -19.90 -5.40
CA SER A 75 13.85 -20.13 -6.15
C SER A 75 14.92 -20.61 -5.18
N LYS A 76 15.80 -21.51 -5.61
CA LYS A 76 16.98 -21.89 -4.81
C LYS A 76 18.10 -20.86 -5.00
N LYS A 77 18.79 -20.51 -3.90
CA LYS A 77 20.04 -19.74 -3.89
C LYS A 77 21.18 -20.66 -3.47
N LYS A 78 22.32 -20.47 -4.13
CA LYS A 78 23.58 -21.12 -3.75
C LYS A 78 24.27 -20.27 -2.67
N TYR A 79 24.69 -20.91 -1.59
CA TYR A 79 25.65 -20.34 -0.66
C TYR A 79 27.05 -20.50 -1.28
N VAL A 80 27.68 -19.37 -1.61
CA VAL A 80 29.04 -19.32 -2.15
C VAL A 80 29.94 -18.72 -1.09
N ASN A 81 31.00 -19.43 -0.71
CA ASN A 81 31.95 -18.93 0.28
C ASN A 81 32.85 -17.83 -0.32
N GLN A 82 33.70 -17.21 0.50
CA GLN A 82 34.59 -16.12 0.06
C GLN A 82 35.63 -16.52 -1.00
N PHE A 83 35.83 -17.83 -1.22
CA PHE A 83 36.73 -18.38 -2.23
C PHE A 83 36.01 -18.73 -3.54
N GLY A 84 34.70 -18.45 -3.64
CA GLY A 84 33.91 -18.73 -4.83
C GLY A 84 33.33 -20.15 -4.91
N GLU A 85 33.44 -20.95 -3.84
CA GLU A 85 32.99 -22.34 -3.83
C GLU A 85 31.56 -22.46 -3.32
N VAL A 86 30.73 -23.25 -4.02
CA VAL A 86 29.36 -23.56 -3.60
C VAL A 86 29.37 -24.58 -2.46
N GLN A 87 28.77 -24.25 -1.32
CA GLN A 87 28.70 -25.15 -0.15
C GLN A 87 27.36 -25.89 -0.05
N PHE A 88 26.25 -25.18 -0.27
CA PHE A 88 24.89 -25.76 -0.25
C PHE A 88 23.88 -24.84 -0.95
N GLU A 89 22.66 -25.35 -1.19
CA GLU A 89 21.53 -24.58 -1.70
C GLU A 89 20.45 -24.37 -0.62
N TYR A 90 19.79 -23.21 -0.64
CA TYR A 90 18.69 -22.89 0.27
C TYR A 90 17.55 -22.18 -0.49
N ASP A 91 16.34 -22.23 0.05
CA ASP A 91 15.19 -21.51 -0.52
C ASP A 91 15.35 -19.99 -0.33
N ASP A 92 15.24 -19.24 -1.43
CA ASP A 92 15.24 -17.78 -1.42
C ASP A 92 13.86 -17.25 -1.03
N TYR A 93 13.68 -17.05 0.27
CA TYR A 93 12.48 -16.45 0.82
C TYR A 93 12.45 -14.91 0.72
N ALA A 94 13.41 -14.29 0.02
CA ALA A 94 13.43 -12.83 -0.15
C ALA A 94 12.14 -12.33 -0.80
N ASN A 95 11.49 -11.36 -0.13
CA ASN A 95 10.21 -10.77 -0.54
C ASN A 95 9.05 -11.78 -0.69
N TRP A 96 9.17 -13.01 -0.17
CA TRP A 96 8.19 -14.07 -0.39
C TRP A 96 6.78 -13.68 0.04
N ARG A 97 6.65 -13.04 1.22
CA ARG A 97 5.38 -12.50 1.71
C ARG A 97 4.78 -11.49 0.73
N ALA A 98 5.59 -10.54 0.24
CA ALA A 98 5.12 -9.51 -0.68
C ALA A 98 4.71 -10.11 -2.04
N LYS A 99 5.51 -11.06 -2.57
CA LYS A 99 5.18 -11.81 -3.79
C LYS A 99 3.82 -12.49 -3.69
N GLN A 100 3.61 -13.26 -2.62
CA GLN A 100 2.35 -13.97 -2.39
C GLN A 100 1.18 -13.00 -2.20
N LEU A 101 1.37 -11.92 -1.43
CA LEU A 101 0.35 -10.90 -1.22
C LEU A 101 -0.12 -10.29 -2.55
N TYR A 102 0.81 -9.80 -3.37
CA TYR A 102 0.45 -9.10 -4.60
C TYR A 102 -0.08 -10.03 -5.70
N TYR A 103 0.36 -11.30 -5.71
CA TYR A 103 -0.26 -12.34 -6.50
C TYR A 103 -1.74 -12.55 -6.11
N ILE A 104 -2.03 -12.71 -4.81
CA ILE A 104 -3.40 -12.85 -4.30
C ILE A 104 -4.25 -11.63 -4.65
N ILE A 105 -3.73 -10.42 -4.47
CA ILE A 105 -4.41 -9.18 -4.84
C ILE A 105 -4.76 -9.18 -6.33
N ALA A 106 -3.80 -9.45 -7.22
CA ALA A 106 -4.03 -9.49 -8.66
C ALA A 106 -5.03 -10.58 -9.09
N LYS A 107 -5.08 -11.69 -8.34
CA LYS A 107 -6.02 -12.79 -8.55
C LYS A 107 -7.45 -12.41 -8.14
N GLU A 108 -7.64 -11.76 -7.01
CA GLU A 108 -8.96 -11.47 -6.42
C GLU A 108 -9.59 -10.14 -6.88
N TYR A 109 -8.77 -9.18 -7.31
CA TYR A 109 -9.18 -7.80 -7.57
C TYR A 109 -8.95 -7.37 -9.03
N LYS A 110 -9.81 -6.47 -9.50
CA LYS A 110 -9.73 -5.75 -10.77
C LYS A 110 -9.59 -4.26 -10.53
N GLU A 111 -9.29 -3.51 -11.59
CA GLU A 111 -9.17 -2.05 -11.57
C GLU A 111 -8.23 -1.57 -10.44
N LEU A 112 -7.00 -2.06 -10.41
CA LEU A 112 -6.08 -1.70 -9.34
C LEU A 112 -5.56 -0.27 -9.56
N LYS A 113 -5.55 0.56 -8.51
CA LYS A 113 -4.99 1.91 -8.58
C LYS A 113 -4.02 2.16 -7.43
N PHE A 114 -2.85 2.70 -7.75
CA PHE A 114 -1.89 3.20 -6.79
C PHE A 114 -2.08 4.70 -6.61
N ILE A 115 -2.24 5.13 -5.37
CA ILE A 115 -2.40 6.52 -4.95
C ILE A 115 -1.19 6.90 -4.12
N CYS A 116 -0.37 7.81 -4.61
CA CYS A 116 0.92 8.17 -4.02
C CYS A 116 0.88 9.58 -3.44
N ILE A 117 1.40 9.74 -2.23
CA ILE A 117 1.59 11.02 -1.55
C ILE A 117 3.10 11.21 -1.38
N ILE A 118 3.65 12.19 -2.10
CA ILE A 118 5.08 12.51 -2.03
C ILE A 118 5.34 13.35 -0.77
N CYS A 119 6.33 12.95 0.02
CA CYS A 119 6.65 13.56 1.31
C CYS A 119 8.16 13.91 1.38
N GLU A 120 8.67 14.71 0.43
CA GLU A 120 10.12 14.96 0.25
C GLU A 120 10.81 15.51 1.50
N ARG A 121 10.13 16.34 2.28
CA ARG A 121 10.69 17.01 3.46
C ARG A 121 10.37 16.28 4.76
N ASN A 122 9.64 15.17 4.70
CA ASN A 122 9.17 14.48 5.90
C ASN A 122 10.14 13.37 6.31
N THR A 123 10.31 13.22 7.63
CA THR A 123 11.12 12.15 8.21
C THR A 123 10.45 10.79 8.00
N LYS A 124 11.20 9.70 8.18
CA LYS A 124 10.63 8.34 8.16
C LYS A 124 9.49 8.21 9.19
N GLU A 125 9.69 8.71 10.41
CA GLU A 125 8.68 8.66 11.47
C GLU A 125 7.38 9.37 11.07
N GLN A 126 7.48 10.54 10.42
CA GLN A 126 6.31 11.27 9.94
C GLN A 126 5.57 10.49 8.84
N ARG A 127 6.29 9.79 7.97
CA ARG A 127 5.69 8.92 6.96
C ARG A 127 5.08 7.67 7.58
N ASP A 128 5.70 7.07 8.59
CA ASP A 128 5.15 5.93 9.34
C ASP A 128 3.81 6.32 9.99
N LYS A 129 3.71 7.54 10.55
CA LYS A 129 2.45 8.07 11.09
C LYS A 129 1.40 8.27 10.00
N LEU A 130 1.78 8.78 8.83
CA LEU A 130 0.86 8.98 7.71
C LEU A 130 0.36 7.64 7.16
N GLU A 131 1.23 6.66 6.97
CA GLU A 131 0.87 5.28 6.60
C GLU A 131 -0.14 4.70 7.59
N LYS A 132 0.17 4.76 8.89
CA LYS A 132 -0.69 4.22 9.95
C LYS A 132 -2.06 4.92 9.99
N TYR A 133 -2.08 6.24 9.86
CA TYR A 133 -3.31 7.02 9.76
C TYR A 133 -4.17 6.55 8.59
N MET A 134 -3.60 6.50 7.39
CA MET A 134 -4.34 6.07 6.20
C MET A 134 -4.81 4.63 6.32
N ALA A 135 -4.02 3.74 6.93
CA ALA A 135 -4.37 2.33 7.11
C ALA A 135 -5.57 2.16 8.05
N TYR A 136 -5.59 2.88 9.17
CA TYR A 136 -6.73 2.87 10.08
C TYR A 136 -7.96 3.53 9.47
N LYS A 137 -7.80 4.71 8.86
CA LYS A 137 -8.91 5.47 8.28
C LYS A 137 -9.62 4.71 7.17
N SER A 138 -8.87 3.98 6.36
CA SER A 138 -9.40 3.19 5.23
C SER A 138 -9.78 1.75 5.60
N SER A 139 -9.56 1.32 6.84
CA SER A 139 -9.69 -0.09 7.24
C SER A 139 -8.92 -1.03 6.30
N CYS A 140 -7.66 -0.69 6.00
CA CYS A 140 -6.86 -1.34 4.97
C CYS A 140 -6.72 -2.86 5.18
N LYS A 141 -7.08 -3.64 4.14
CA LYS A 141 -7.30 -5.09 4.26
C LYS A 141 -6.05 -5.91 4.59
N TYR A 142 -4.93 -5.66 3.90
CA TYR A 142 -3.72 -6.48 4.04
C TYR A 142 -2.58 -5.78 4.80
N TRP A 143 -2.86 -4.63 5.41
CA TRP A 143 -1.85 -3.86 6.13
C TRP A 143 -1.48 -4.50 7.46
N VAL A 144 -0.18 -4.49 7.79
CA VAL A 144 0.33 -4.96 9.07
C VAL A 144 1.31 -3.95 9.67
N ASN A 145 1.12 -3.64 10.95
CA ASN A 145 2.04 -2.77 11.69
C ASN A 145 3.24 -3.58 12.22
N GLY A 146 4.13 -4.01 11.33
CA GLY A 146 5.36 -4.75 11.64
C GLY A 146 5.17 -6.26 11.88
N ARG A 147 4.20 -6.69 12.71
CA ARG A 147 3.93 -8.13 12.94
C ARG A 147 2.46 -8.50 12.66
N PRO A 148 2.20 -9.71 12.12
CA PRO A 148 0.85 -10.23 12.00
C PRO A 148 0.14 -10.26 13.36
N PHE A 149 -1.17 -10.04 13.34
CA PHE A 149 -1.97 -10.05 14.55
C PHE A 149 -2.02 -11.45 15.19
N SER A 150 -1.81 -11.52 16.50
CA SER A 150 -2.13 -12.70 17.31
C SER A 150 -3.53 -12.54 17.91
N ALA A 151 -4.41 -13.52 17.69
CA ALA A 151 -5.87 -13.47 17.84
C ALA A 151 -6.46 -13.24 19.26
N LYS A 152 -5.93 -12.33 20.07
CA LYS A 152 -6.56 -11.94 21.35
C LYS A 152 -7.39 -10.65 21.16
N LYS A 153 -8.70 -10.85 21.06
CA LYS A 153 -9.81 -9.85 21.08
C LYS A 153 -9.86 -8.87 19.90
N GLU A 154 -10.58 -9.27 18.85
CA GLU A 154 -10.77 -8.52 17.61
C GLU A 154 -11.56 -7.20 17.78
N ASN A 155 -12.66 -7.22 18.56
CA ASN A 155 -13.53 -6.04 18.75
C ASN A 155 -12.85 -4.89 19.51
N ASP A 156 -12.11 -5.20 20.58
CA ASP A 156 -11.39 -4.20 21.38
C ASP A 156 -10.35 -3.46 20.51
N ARG A 157 -9.75 -4.17 19.54
CA ARG A 157 -8.71 -3.62 18.68
C ARG A 157 -9.25 -2.72 17.58
N LYS A 158 -10.42 -3.01 16.99
CA LYS A 158 -11.03 -2.11 16.00
C LYS A 158 -11.36 -0.76 16.63
N GLN A 159 -11.94 -0.77 17.84
CA GLN A 159 -12.22 0.45 18.59
C GLN A 159 -10.94 1.19 18.98
N TYR A 160 -9.88 0.46 19.38
CA TYR A 160 -8.56 1.03 19.63
C TYR A 160 -8.00 1.73 18.40
N CYS A 161 -8.03 1.10 17.22
CA CYS A 161 -7.55 1.70 15.97
C CYS A 161 -8.31 2.99 15.63
N ILE A 162 -9.63 3.03 15.83
CA ILE A 162 -10.44 4.24 15.62
C ILE A 162 -9.98 5.36 16.57
N GLY A 163 -9.84 5.07 17.87
CA GLY A 163 -9.37 6.04 18.85
C GLY A 163 -7.95 6.55 18.56
N GLU A 164 -7.05 5.64 18.19
CA GLU A 164 -5.67 5.97 17.83
C GLU A 164 -5.59 6.78 16.53
N CYS A 165 -6.47 6.52 15.56
CA CYS A 165 -6.53 7.27 14.29
C CYS A 165 -6.74 8.77 14.51
N GLU A 166 -7.63 9.16 15.43
CA GLU A 166 -7.89 10.58 15.73
C GLU A 166 -6.71 11.25 16.43
N VAL A 167 -5.97 10.52 17.28
CA VAL A 167 -4.74 11.03 17.90
C VAL A 167 -3.67 11.27 16.84
N ILE A 168 -3.44 10.29 15.96
CA ILE A 168 -2.45 10.42 14.88
C ILE A 168 -2.81 11.58 13.95
N LYS A 169 -4.09 11.79 13.62
CA LYS A 169 -4.54 12.92 12.80
C LYS A 169 -4.10 14.26 13.37
N LYS A 170 -4.29 14.48 14.68
CA LYS A 170 -3.87 15.70 15.38
C LYS A 170 -2.36 15.89 15.36
N GLU A 171 -1.59 14.80 15.43
CA GLU A 171 -0.14 14.88 15.28
C GLU A 171 0.28 15.24 13.85
N LEU A 172 -0.35 14.62 12.85
CA LEU A 172 -0.06 14.88 11.44
C LEU A 172 -0.34 16.33 11.05
N GLN A 173 -1.35 16.97 11.63
CA GLN A 173 -1.65 18.40 11.41
C GLN A 173 -0.48 19.33 11.78
N LYS A 174 0.48 18.88 12.60
CA LYS A 174 1.68 19.65 12.94
C LYS A 174 2.74 19.63 11.83
N PHE A 175 2.69 18.66 10.92
CA PHE A 175 3.75 18.39 9.94
C PHE A 175 3.26 18.38 8.49
N PHE A 176 1.97 18.17 8.27
CA PHE A 176 1.34 18.10 6.96
C PHE A 176 0.35 19.25 6.77
N ASN A 177 0.22 19.69 5.52
CA ASN A 177 -0.76 20.70 5.14
C ASN A 177 -2.19 20.18 5.44
N HIS A 178 -2.99 21.00 6.11
CA HIS A 178 -4.37 20.67 6.47
C HIS A 178 -5.24 20.31 5.26
N GLU A 179 -5.08 21.03 4.14
CA GLU A 179 -5.79 20.76 2.89
C GLU A 179 -5.43 19.39 2.31
N LEU A 180 -4.15 18.97 2.42
CA LEU A 180 -3.74 17.63 1.99
C LEU A 180 -4.41 16.55 2.84
N LEU A 181 -4.44 16.71 4.16
CA LEU A 181 -5.10 15.77 5.07
C LEU A 181 -6.61 15.68 4.80
N GLN A 182 -7.27 16.81 4.52
CA GLN A 182 -8.67 16.82 4.12
C GLN A 182 -8.90 16.13 2.78
N LYS A 183 -7.99 16.29 1.80
CA LYS A 183 -8.09 15.57 0.51
C LYS A 183 -7.92 14.08 0.68
N ILE A 184 -7.01 13.63 1.56
CA ILE A 184 -6.88 12.22 1.93
C ILE A 184 -8.19 11.70 2.53
N ASP A 185 -8.77 12.43 3.48
CA ASP A 185 -10.03 12.04 4.14
C ASP A 185 -11.18 11.92 3.16
N ASN A 186 -11.36 12.94 2.31
CA ASN A 186 -12.40 12.96 1.29
C ASN A 186 -12.20 11.85 0.27
N PHE A 187 -10.95 11.59 -0.14
CA PHE A 187 -10.63 10.48 -1.03
C PHE A 187 -11.02 9.13 -0.43
N ILE A 188 -10.61 8.87 0.81
CA ILE A 188 -10.91 7.60 1.51
C ILE A 188 -12.41 7.45 1.75
N LEU A 189 -13.12 8.53 2.04
CA LEU A 189 -14.58 8.49 2.20
C LEU A 189 -15.29 8.16 0.88
N ASN A 190 -14.81 8.74 -0.23
CA ASN A 190 -15.47 8.65 -1.52
C ASN A 190 -15.11 7.39 -2.31
N MET A 191 -13.97 6.74 -2.06
CA MET A 191 -13.60 5.51 -2.79
C MET A 191 -14.61 4.36 -2.57
N SER A 192 -15.33 4.40 -1.45
CA SER A 192 -16.40 3.48 -1.11
C SER A 192 -17.77 3.87 -1.70
N ASN A 193 -17.86 4.91 -2.54
CA ASN A 193 -19.09 5.29 -3.23
C ASN A 193 -19.20 4.60 -4.60
N LYS A 194 -20.41 4.26 -5.07
CA LYS A 194 -20.61 3.51 -6.32
C LYS A 194 -20.24 4.36 -7.53
N ASP A 195 -20.53 5.64 -7.43
CA ASP A 195 -20.29 6.65 -8.46
C ASP A 195 -18.88 7.24 -8.37
N PHE A 196 -17.93 6.53 -7.73
CA PHE A 196 -16.51 6.89 -7.80
C PHE A 196 -15.96 6.55 -9.18
N GLU A 197 -16.44 7.30 -10.16
CA GLU A 197 -15.89 7.40 -11.49
C GLU A 197 -14.94 8.60 -11.46
N ASP A 198 -13.78 8.44 -12.07
CA ASP A 198 -12.77 9.48 -12.25
C ASP A 198 -11.90 9.84 -11.03
N VAL A 199 -10.87 9.00 -10.94
CA VAL A 199 -9.50 9.51 -10.96
C VAL A 199 -8.82 9.00 -12.21
#